data_AF-A0A9Q3CP12-F1
#
_entry.id   AF-A0A9Q3CP12-F1
#
_cell.length_a   1.000
_cell.length_b   1.000
_cell.length_c   1.000
_cell.angle_alpha   90.00
_cell.angle_beta   90.00
_cell.angle_gamma   90.00
#
_symmetry.space_group_name_H-M   'P 1'
#
loop_
_entity.id
_entity.type
_entity.pdbx_description
1 polymer ?
#
loop_
_entity_poly.entity_id
_entity_poly.type
_entity_poly.pdbx_seq_one_letter_code
_entity_poly.pdbx_strand_id
1 'polypeptide(L)'
;MEAQANAAKYKSVLKKVRPVNEAMPQDLNPPLGRPELSRDPYETPLSPNPPPFFETSKVTEERISMINFGPSGWLSEEEINLLKNVILLRQKAIAFCEEERGMLKHPYGKPYKIPVIPQEPWQKKPIPIPNLKDSMNNQHQAITAQYFLWQTPLENLE
;
A
#
# COMPACT_ATOMS: atom_id res chain seq x y z
N MET A 1 -27.83 3.57 6.50
CA MET A 1 -26.47 4.09 6.21
C MET A 1 -26.24 3.91 4.73
N GLU A 2 -26.45 4.98 3.96
CA GLU A 2 -26.27 4.96 2.50
C GLU A 2 -24.78 4.96 2.16
N ALA A 3 -24.38 4.07 1.25
CA ALA A 3 -23.00 3.98 0.77
C ALA A 3 -22.69 5.20 -0.10
N GLN A 4 -21.89 6.13 0.43
CA GLN A 4 -21.38 7.26 -0.33
C GLN A 4 -20.37 6.77 -1.37
N ALA A 5 -20.83 6.66 -2.63
CA ALA A 5 -19.97 6.33 -3.76
C ALA A 5 -19.00 7.48 -4.01
N ASN A 6 -17.75 7.33 -3.55
CA ASN A 6 -16.66 8.24 -3.89
C ASN A 6 -16.38 8.13 -5.41
N ALA A 7 -16.99 9.01 -6.20
CA ALA A 7 -16.71 9.13 -7.64
C ALA A 7 -15.28 9.68 -7.84
N ALA A 8 -14.29 8.79 -7.78
CA ALA A 8 -12.90 9.16 -8.02
C ALA A 8 -12.73 9.61 -9.49
N LYS A 9 -12.22 10.82 -9.69
CA LYS A 9 -11.94 11.37 -11.03
C LYS A 9 -11.05 10.41 -11.82
N TYR A 10 -11.42 10.11 -13.06
CA TYR A 10 -10.65 9.23 -13.95
C TYR A 10 -9.20 9.72 -14.06
N LYS A 11 -8.23 8.87 -13.69
CA LYS A 11 -6.80 9.17 -13.84
C LYS A 11 -6.43 9.05 -15.32
N SER A 12 -5.93 10.14 -15.90
CA SER A 12 -5.42 10.15 -17.29
C SER A 12 -4.29 9.14 -17.47
N VAL A 13 -4.12 8.62 -18.69
CA VAL A 13 -3.08 7.61 -19.01
C VAL A 13 -1.68 8.08 -18.61
N LEU A 14 -1.35 9.35 -18.85
CA LEU A 14 -0.06 9.96 -18.45
C LEU A 14 0.17 9.96 -16.92
N LYS A 15 -0.89 9.89 -16.11
CA LYS A 15 -0.80 9.83 -14.64
C LYS A 15 -0.83 8.39 -14.12
N LYS A 16 -1.00 7.40 -14.99
CA LYS A 16 -0.97 5.98 -14.60
C LYS A 16 0.48 5.53 -14.58
N VAL A 17 0.90 5.01 -13.44
CA VAL A 17 2.16 4.28 -13.31
C VAL A 17 1.84 2.81 -13.58
N ARG A 18 2.50 2.20 -14.58
CA ARG A 18 2.43 0.74 -14.77
C ARG A 18 3.79 0.13 -14.46
N PRO A 19 3.84 -0.98 -13.73
CA PRO A 19 5.08 -1.68 -13.49
C PRO A 19 5.61 -2.28 -14.80
N VAL A 20 6.92 -2.23 -14.98
CA VAL A 20 7.66 -2.97 -16.00
C VAL A 20 8.52 -3.98 -15.26
N ASN A 21 8.73 -5.15 -15.85
CA ASN A 21 9.54 -6.20 -15.24
C ASN A 21 11.04 -5.90 -15.41
N GLU A 22 11.53 -4.90 -14.67
CA GLU A 22 12.95 -4.55 -14.60
C GLU A 22 13.55 -4.93 -13.25
N ALA A 23 14.85 -5.21 -13.23
CA ALA A 23 15.56 -5.47 -11.99
C ALA A 23 15.58 -4.21 -11.11
N MET A 24 15.37 -4.39 -9.80
CA MET A 24 15.36 -3.25 -8.88
C MET A 24 16.75 -2.62 -8.76
N PRO A 25 16.90 -1.29 -8.99
CA PRO A 25 18.16 -0.61 -8.79
C PRO A 25 18.53 -0.64 -7.30
N GLN A 26 19.74 -1.12 -6.97
CA GLN A 26 20.17 -1.26 -5.58
C GLN A 26 20.46 0.07 -4.89
N ASP A 27 20.82 1.09 -5.65
CA ASP A 27 21.13 2.43 -5.11
C ASP A 27 19.89 3.16 -4.59
N LEU A 28 18.69 2.75 -5.01
CA LEU A 28 17.44 3.42 -4.60
C LEU A 28 17.05 3.11 -3.16
N ASN A 29 17.35 1.89 -2.70
CA ASN A 29 16.89 1.35 -1.44
C ASN A 29 18.09 0.82 -0.65
N PRO A 30 18.81 1.72 0.05
CA PRO A 30 19.96 1.30 0.85
C PRO A 30 19.54 0.27 1.91
N PRO A 31 20.43 -0.65 2.28
CA PRO A 31 20.15 -1.60 3.34
C PRO A 31 19.86 -0.89 4.66
N LEU A 32 19.19 -1.59 5.58
CA LEU A 32 18.91 -1.07 6.91
C LEU A 32 20.22 -0.70 7.62
N GLY A 33 20.24 0.50 8.20
CA GLY A 33 21.36 0.97 9.00
C GLY A 33 21.34 0.31 10.38
N ARG A 34 22.52 0.02 10.93
CA ARG A 34 22.62 -0.40 12.33
C ARG A 34 22.26 0.78 13.23
N PRO A 35 21.35 0.60 14.21
CA PRO A 35 21.06 1.65 15.17
C PRO A 35 22.27 1.92 16.06
N GLU A 36 22.42 3.18 16.49
CA GLU A 36 23.28 3.50 17.63
C GLU A 36 22.71 2.84 18.89
N LEU A 37 23.54 2.04 19.54
CA LEU A 37 23.15 1.34 20.76
C LEU A 37 23.50 2.23 21.94
N SER A 38 22.50 2.53 22.79
CA SER A 38 22.71 3.33 23.99
C SER A 38 23.54 2.60 25.06
N ARG A 39 23.65 1.27 24.94
CA ARG A 39 24.41 0.38 25.83
C ARG A 39 25.02 -0.77 25.04
N ASP A 40 25.98 -1.46 25.63
CA ASP A 40 26.42 -2.75 25.09
C ASP A 40 25.28 -3.79 25.16
N PRO A 41 24.89 -4.42 24.04
CA PRO A 41 23.86 -5.46 24.04
C PRO A 41 24.26 -6.72 24.80
N TYR A 42 25.56 -7.04 24.87
CA TYR A 42 26.08 -8.26 25.50
C TYR A 42 26.29 -8.10 27.02
N GLU A 43 26.44 -6.87 27.51
CA GLU A 43 26.50 -6.59 28.94
C GLU A 43 25.10 -6.42 29.52
N THR A 44 24.55 -7.50 30.06
CA THR A 44 23.24 -7.49 30.73
C THR A 44 23.46 -7.62 32.24
N PRO A 45 22.93 -6.71 33.07
CA PRO A 45 23.11 -6.76 34.52
C PRO A 45 22.26 -7.88 35.12
N LEU A 46 22.73 -9.13 35.00
CA LEU A 46 22.10 -10.30 35.59
C LEU A 46 22.74 -10.59 36.95
N SER A 47 21.90 -10.73 37.97
CA SER A 47 22.30 -11.28 39.27
C SER A 47 22.12 -12.79 39.22
N PRO A 48 23.07 -13.59 39.77
CA PRO A 48 22.90 -15.04 39.94
C PRO A 48 21.61 -15.40 40.70
N ASN A 49 21.25 -14.58 41.68
CA ASN A 49 20.01 -14.70 42.44
C ASN A 49 19.10 -13.52 42.06
N PRO A 50 18.22 -13.69 41.06
CA PRO A 50 17.27 -12.66 40.69
C PRO A 50 16.21 -12.48 41.78
N PRO A 51 15.66 -11.27 41.95
CA PRO A 51 14.53 -11.04 42.83
C PRO A 51 13.31 -11.88 42.37
N PRO A 52 12.36 -12.17 43.28
CA PRO A 52 11.13 -12.85 42.90
C PRO A 52 10.37 -12.04 41.85
N PHE A 53 9.66 -12.74 40.97
CA PHE A 53 8.84 -12.12 39.95
C PHE A 53 7.81 -11.17 40.58
N PHE A 54 7.68 -9.98 39.98
CA PHE A 54 6.64 -9.02 40.32
C PHE A 54 5.96 -8.55 39.05
N GLU A 55 4.64 -8.38 39.12
CA GLU A 55 3.86 -7.89 37.99
C GLU A 55 4.21 -6.42 37.71
N THR A 56 4.41 -6.10 36.43
CA THR A 56 4.58 -4.73 35.97
C THR A 56 3.44 -4.37 35.04
N SER A 57 3.23 -3.08 34.78
CA SER A 57 2.17 -2.58 33.89
C SER A 57 2.09 -3.27 32.52
N LYS A 58 3.20 -3.83 32.01
CA LYS A 58 3.26 -4.56 30.73
C LYS A 58 3.38 -6.08 30.86
N VAL A 59 3.92 -6.58 31.98
CA VAL A 59 4.24 -8.00 32.16
C VAL A 59 3.43 -8.49 33.36
N THR A 60 2.29 -9.10 33.06
CA THR A 60 1.39 -9.74 34.02
C THR A 60 1.63 -11.25 34.04
N GLU A 61 1.16 -11.95 35.07
CA GLU A 61 1.25 -13.42 35.15
C GLU A 61 0.59 -14.09 33.94
N GLU A 62 -0.58 -13.60 33.51
CA GLU A 62 -1.29 -14.08 32.33
C GLU A 62 -0.41 -14.02 31.08
N ARG A 63 0.30 -12.91 30.87
CA ARG A 63 1.20 -12.72 29.71
C ARG A 63 2.42 -13.62 29.78
N ILE A 64 2.96 -13.86 30.98
CA ILE A 64 4.05 -14.81 31.17
C ILE A 64 3.59 -16.24 30.89
N SER A 65 2.37 -16.61 31.26
CA SER A 65 1.83 -17.94 31.00
C SER A 65 1.70 -18.27 29.50
N MET A 66 1.59 -17.24 28.64
CA MET A 66 1.60 -17.40 27.18
C MET A 66 2.98 -17.76 26.61
N ILE A 67 4.06 -17.47 27.35
CA ILE A 67 5.43 -17.74 26.92
C ILE A 67 5.75 -19.20 27.20
N ASN A 68 6.07 -19.94 26.14
CA ASN A 68 6.55 -21.30 26.27
C ASN A 68 8.05 -21.32 26.61
N PHE A 69 8.37 -21.76 27.84
CA PHE A 69 9.76 -21.90 28.31
C PHE A 69 10.43 -23.23 27.90
N GLY A 70 9.74 -24.06 27.11
CA GLY A 70 10.22 -25.35 26.67
C GLY A 70 9.50 -26.51 27.37
N PRO A 71 9.91 -27.76 27.09
CA PRO A 71 9.32 -28.94 27.70
C PRO A 71 9.62 -29.03 29.20
N SER A 72 8.80 -29.79 29.93
CA SER A 72 8.99 -30.02 31.37
C SER A 72 10.38 -30.60 31.65
N GLY A 73 11.13 -29.98 32.59
CA GLY A 73 12.49 -30.37 32.94
C GLY A 73 13.58 -29.81 32.03
N TRP A 74 13.25 -29.00 31.01
CA TRP A 74 14.24 -28.30 30.18
C TRP A 74 15.00 -27.22 30.95
N LEU A 75 14.30 -26.53 31.85
CA LEU A 75 14.86 -25.48 32.70
C LEU A 75 14.57 -25.81 34.17
N SER A 76 15.54 -25.52 35.03
CA SER A 76 15.35 -25.46 36.47
C SER A 76 14.41 -24.29 36.84
N GLU A 77 13.78 -24.39 38.00
CA GLU A 77 12.94 -23.31 38.55
C GLU A 77 13.72 -21.99 38.68
N GLU A 78 15.01 -22.08 39.02
CA GLU A 78 15.92 -20.92 39.13
C GLU A 78 16.20 -20.27 37.78
N GLU A 79 16.38 -21.07 36.73
CA GLU A 79 16.62 -20.59 35.37
C GLU A 79 15.36 -19.93 34.78
N ILE A 80 14.19 -20.50 35.07
CA ILE A 80 12.90 -19.89 34.72
C ILE A 80 12.77 -18.54 35.42
N ASN A 81 13.13 -18.44 36.71
CA ASN A 81 13.09 -17.18 37.43
C ASN A 81 14.06 -16.14 36.85
N LEU A 82 15.26 -16.56 36.43
CA LEU A 82 16.22 -15.70 35.74
C LEU A 82 15.67 -15.18 34.42
N LEU A 83 15.03 -16.03 33.62
CA LEU A 83 14.40 -15.62 32.35
C LEU A 83 13.25 -14.64 32.57
N LYS A 84 12.41 -14.87 33.59
CA LYS A 84 11.35 -13.92 33.98
C LYS A 84 11.96 -12.55 34.32
N ASN A 85 13.07 -12.52 35.05
CA ASN A 85 13.77 -11.28 35.37
C ASN A 85 14.33 -10.59 34.11
N VAL A 86 14.89 -11.33 33.14
CA VAL A 86 15.35 -10.79 31.86
C VAL A 86 14.18 -10.15 31.08
N ILE A 87 13.03 -10.82 31.04
CA ILE A 87 11.82 -10.32 30.39
C ILE A 87 11.36 -9.01 31.05
N LEU A 88 11.36 -8.94 32.39
CA LEU A 88 11.04 -7.71 33.13
C LEU A 88 12.02 -6.58 32.81
N LEU A 89 13.33 -6.84 32.84
CA LEU A 89 14.36 -5.86 32.49
C LEU A 89 14.22 -5.34 31.05
N ARG A 90 13.72 -6.17 30.13
CA ARG A 90 13.58 -5.87 28.70
C ARG A 90 12.14 -5.74 28.23
N GLN A 91 11.19 -5.51 29.15
CA GLN A 91 9.76 -5.48 28.85
C GLN A 91 9.35 -4.48 27.76
N LYS A 92 10.14 -3.42 27.52
CA LYS A 92 9.87 -2.42 26.47
C LYS A 92 10.15 -2.94 25.07
N ALA A 93 10.94 -4.01 24.92
CA ALA A 93 11.30 -4.61 23.65
C ALA A 93 10.33 -5.71 23.19
N ILE A 94 9.47 -6.19 24.10
CA ILE A 94 8.51 -7.26 23.84
C ILE A 94 7.13 -6.63 23.62
N ALA A 95 6.42 -7.13 22.61
CA ALA A 95 5.03 -6.80 22.35
C ALA A 95 4.19 -8.06 22.53
N PHE A 96 3.15 -7.99 23.37
CA PHE A 96 2.22 -9.11 23.60
C PHE A 96 0.99 -9.02 22.71
N CYS A 97 0.63 -7.81 22.28
CA CYS A 97 -0.51 -7.54 21.40
C CYS A 97 -0.06 -6.77 20.15
N GLU A 98 -0.86 -6.81 19.09
CA GLU A 98 -0.58 -6.10 17.85
C GLU A 98 -0.53 -4.58 18.04
N GLU A 99 -1.34 -4.05 18.96
CA GLU A 99 -1.33 -2.63 19.34
C GLU A 99 -0.01 -2.17 19.98
N GLU A 100 0.71 -3.09 20.64
CA GLU A 100 2.01 -2.82 21.27
C GLU A 100 3.16 -2.95 20.27
N ARG A 101 2.90 -3.46 19.06
CA ARG A 101 3.90 -3.66 18.02
C ARG A 101 4.39 -2.29 17.53
N GLY A 102 5.64 -1.99 17.82
CA GLY A 102 6.29 -0.78 17.33
C GLY A 102 6.52 -0.80 15.81
N MET A 103 6.57 0.38 15.21
CA MET A 103 7.07 0.56 13.84
C MET A 103 8.58 0.82 13.83
N LEU A 104 9.24 0.45 12.73
CA LEU A 104 10.65 0.76 12.53
C LEU A 104 10.84 2.29 12.48
N LYS A 105 11.82 2.79 13.24
CA LYS A 105 12.14 4.22 13.20
C LYS A 105 12.75 4.59 11.86
N HIS A 106 12.35 5.74 11.32
CA HIS A 106 12.91 6.33 10.09
C HIS A 106 14.45 6.39 10.02
N PRO A 107 15.22 6.68 11.11
CA PRO A 107 16.68 6.62 11.07
C PRO A 107 17.26 5.24 10.70
N TYR A 108 16.54 4.14 10.97
CA TYR A 108 17.05 2.79 10.72
C TYR A 108 16.81 2.35 9.28
N GLY A 109 15.69 2.77 8.70
CA GLY A 109 15.30 2.44 7.34
C GLY A 109 14.66 3.64 6.67
N LYS A 110 15.26 4.10 5.58
CA LYS A 110 14.63 5.10 4.71
C LYS A 110 13.37 4.50 4.08
N PRO A 111 12.35 5.32 3.76
CA PRO A 111 11.18 4.83 3.06
C PRO A 111 11.57 4.16 1.75
N TYR A 112 10.93 3.04 1.48
CA TYR A 112 11.18 2.28 0.27
C TYR A 112 10.74 3.07 -0.97
N LYS A 113 11.65 3.27 -1.91
CA LYS A 113 11.40 3.94 -3.18
C LYS A 113 11.20 2.88 -4.25
N ILE A 114 10.00 2.85 -4.82
CA ILE A 114 9.70 2.01 -5.97
C ILE A 114 10.17 2.77 -7.22
N PRO A 115 11.07 2.22 -8.05
CA PRO A 115 11.45 2.86 -9.31
C PRO A 115 10.22 3.02 -10.20
N VAL A 116 10.01 4.21 -10.74
CA VAL A 116 8.93 4.51 -11.67
C VAL A 116 9.54 4.90 -13.01
N ILE A 117 9.16 4.20 -14.07
CA ILE A 117 9.55 4.53 -15.43
C ILE A 117 8.56 5.57 -15.97
N PRO A 118 9.04 6.70 -16.54
CA PRO A 118 8.16 7.66 -17.20
C PRO A 118 7.47 6.98 -18.39
N GLN A 119 6.14 7.02 -18.41
CA GLN A 119 5.37 6.46 -19.52
C GLN A 119 5.10 7.54 -20.57
N GLU A 120 5.45 7.25 -21.82
CA GLU A 120 4.95 8.05 -22.93
C GLU A 120 3.45 7.74 -23.13
N PRO A 121 2.56 8.74 -23.04
CA PRO A 121 1.16 8.52 -23.34
C PRO A 121 1.03 8.24 -24.84
N TRP A 122 0.65 7.02 -25.22
CA TRP A 122 0.26 6.71 -26.60
C TRP A 122 -1.12 7.33 -26.89
N GLN A 123 -1.27 8.65 -26.79
CA GLN A 123 -2.54 9.26 -27.12
C GLN A 123 -2.67 9.32 -28.66
N LYS A 124 -3.22 8.27 -29.27
CA LYS A 124 -3.77 8.40 -30.63
C LYS A 124 -4.81 9.50 -30.57
N LYS A 125 -4.73 10.47 -31.49
CA LYS A 125 -5.78 11.48 -31.66
C LYS A 125 -7.11 10.72 -31.77
N PRO A 126 -8.16 11.06 -30.97
CA PRO A 126 -9.44 10.41 -31.13
C PRO A 126 -9.88 10.58 -32.58
N ILE A 127 -10.24 9.46 -33.22
CA ILE A 127 -10.77 9.49 -34.59
C ILE A 127 -12.00 10.41 -34.53
N PRO A 128 -12.07 11.47 -35.36
CA PRO A 128 -13.23 12.33 -35.38
C PRO A 128 -14.47 11.49 -35.64
N ILE A 129 -15.40 11.47 -34.69
CA ILE A 129 -16.71 10.87 -34.94
C ILE A 129 -17.43 11.86 -35.87
N PRO A 130 -17.79 11.47 -37.10
CA PRO A 130 -18.54 12.37 -37.97
C PRO A 130 -19.85 12.76 -37.29
N ASN A 131 -20.19 14.05 -37.34
CA ASN A 131 -21.45 14.54 -36.82
C ASN A 131 -22.60 13.87 -37.57
N LEU A 132 -23.38 13.02 -36.89
CA LEU A 132 -24.56 12.35 -37.45
C LEU A 132 -25.57 13.35 -38.07
N LYS A 133 -25.54 14.60 -37.59
CA LYS A 133 -26.37 15.71 -38.11
C LYS A 133 -26.09 16.02 -39.57
N ASP A 134 -24.84 15.90 -40.02
CA ASP A 134 -24.45 16.27 -41.38
C ASP A 134 -24.88 15.20 -42.40
N SER A 135 -24.88 13.92 -42.02
CA SER A 135 -25.37 12.84 -42.90
C SER A 135 -26.89 12.85 -43.03
N MET A 136 -27.62 13.21 -41.96
CA MET A 136 -29.09 13.30 -41.95
C MET A 136 -29.59 14.50 -42.76
N ASN A 137 -28.89 15.64 -42.70
CA ASN A 137 -29.24 16.83 -43.48
C ASN A 137 -29.07 16.62 -44.99
N ASN A 138 -28.02 15.90 -45.40
CA ASN A 138 -27.78 15.63 -46.81
C ASN A 138 -28.83 14.68 -47.41
N GLN A 139 -29.31 13.70 -46.63
CA GLN A 139 -30.41 12.83 -47.04
C GLN A 139 -31.75 13.57 -47.12
N HIS A 140 -32.07 14.44 -46.16
CA HIS A 140 -33.27 15.27 -46.22
C HIS A 140 -33.26 16.23 -47.42
N GLN A 141 -32.13 16.86 -47.73
CA GLN A 141 -32.01 17.73 -48.91
C GLN A 141 -32.13 16.97 -50.23
N ALA A 142 -31.53 15.78 -50.34
CA ALA A 142 -31.67 14.94 -51.53
C ALA A 142 -33.13 14.49 -51.76
N ILE A 143 -33.84 14.09 -50.71
CA ILE A 143 -35.26 13.71 -50.80
C ILE A 143 -36.12 14.94 -51.18
N THR A 144 -35.86 16.09 -50.56
CA THR A 144 -36.64 17.32 -50.81
C THR A 144 -36.44 17.84 -52.25
N ALA A 145 -35.21 17.76 -52.78
CA ALA A 145 -34.92 18.12 -54.17
C ALA A 145 -35.57 17.16 -55.18
N GLN A 146 -35.61 15.85 -54.86
CA GLN A 146 -36.32 14.86 -55.66
C GLN A 146 -37.83 15.20 -55.73
N TYR A 147 -38.49 15.46 -54.60
CA TYR A 147 -39.91 15.82 -54.58
C TYR A 147 -40.23 17.10 -55.36
N PHE A 148 -39.34 18.10 -55.31
CA PHE A 148 -39.52 19.35 -56.06
C PHE A 148 -39.41 19.15 -57.58
N LEU A 149 -38.49 18.30 -58.04
CA LEU A 149 -38.34 17.94 -59.47
C LEU A 149 -39.54 17.16 -60.03
N TRP A 150 -40.25 16.39 -59.19
CA TRP A 150 -41.45 15.66 -59.59
C TRP A 150 -42.75 16.50 -59.52
N GLN A 151 -42.69 17.70 -58.93
CA GLN A 151 -43.84 18.61 -58.79
C GLN A 151 -43.78 19.84 -59.69
N THR A 152 -42.67 20.09 -60.40
CA THR A 152 -42.63 21.14 -61.43
C THR A 152 -43.45 20.70 -62.65
N PRO A 153 -44.54 21.42 -63.00
CA PRO A 153 -45.34 21.08 -64.17
C PRO A 153 -44.53 21.30 -65.46
N LEU A 154 -44.82 20.48 -66.47
CA LEU A 154 -44.22 20.46 -67.83
C LEU A 154 -44.58 21.72 -68.66
N GLU A 155 -44.45 22.91 -68.10
CA GLU A 155 -44.68 24.19 -68.81
C GLU A 155 -43.39 24.99 -69.03
N ASN A 156 -42.22 24.44 -68.67
CA ASN A 156 -40.91 25.05 -68.94
C ASN A 156 -39.94 24.07 -69.64
N LEU A 157 -40.39 23.46 -70.74
CA LEU A 157 -39.52 22.81 -71.72
C LEU A 157 -39.84 23.40 -73.11
N GLU A 158 -39.31 24.60 -73.35
CA GLU A 158 -38.87 25.04 -74.68
C GLU A 158 -37.34 25.08 -74.69
#